data_AF-A0A8T7KFR3-F1
#
_entry.id   AF-A0A8T7KFR3-F1
#
_cell.length_a   1.000
_cell.length_b   1.000
_cell.length_c   1.000
_cell.angle_alpha   90.00
_cell.angle_beta   90.00
_cell.angle_gamma   90.00
#
_symmetry.space_group_name_H-M   'P 1'
#
loop_
_entity.id
_entity.type
_entity.pdbx_description
1 polymer ?
#
loop_
_entity_poly.entity_id
_entity_poly.type
_entity_poly.pdbx_seq_one_letter_code
_entity_poly.pdbx_strand_id
1 'polypeptide(L)'
;MAIRSSDIETLQKIASFEETTPESQYPLGWSWQQVRVWPSTLSRMVIEGYLEITFSSNSYTGYRLTQKGKALAGAAEPDFEGEEIPDQALELPEDIFEPIEGYLDIKELTFRVLKADKPVHLLFSGVPASAKTMFLMELSQIKGAVYILGSQSTKAGIAETLFELKPKLLLVDEIDRIGAKDIAVLLSLAET
;
A
#
# COMPACT_ATOMS: atom_id res chain seq x y z
N MET A 1 -19.51 0.21 0.93
CA MET A 1 -18.57 -0.17 2.02
C MET A 1 -18.52 0.99 3.01
N ALA A 2 -18.62 0.74 4.31
CA ALA A 2 -18.59 1.80 5.32
C ALA A 2 -17.16 2.34 5.48
N ILE A 3 -17.00 3.65 5.40
CA ILE A 3 -15.69 4.31 5.52
C ILE A 3 -15.24 4.24 6.97
N ARG A 4 -13.97 3.87 7.21
CA ARG A 4 -13.41 3.87 8.56
C ARG A 4 -13.33 5.30 9.07
N SER A 5 -13.72 5.54 10.32
CA SER A 5 -13.71 6.89 10.92
C SER A 5 -12.34 7.56 10.86
N SER A 6 -11.25 6.78 10.98
CA SER A 6 -9.86 7.24 10.85
C SER A 6 -9.51 7.76 9.45
N ASP A 7 -10.16 7.21 8.42
CA ASP A 7 -9.89 7.55 7.03
C ASP A 7 -10.57 8.86 6.68
N ILE A 8 -11.77 9.09 7.24
CA ILE A 8 -12.46 10.39 7.17
C ILE A 8 -11.62 11.47 7.83
N GLU A 9 -11.10 11.24 9.04
CA GLU A 9 -10.22 12.19 9.73
C GLU A 9 -8.96 12.50 8.92
N THR A 10 -8.37 11.48 8.30
CA THR A 10 -7.19 11.65 7.45
C THR A 10 -7.51 12.46 6.20
N LEU A 11 -8.62 12.17 5.52
CA LEU A 11 -9.09 12.93 4.34
C LEU A 11 -9.44 14.38 4.70
N GLN A 12 -10.06 14.62 5.87
CA GLN A 12 -10.33 15.97 6.39
C GLN A 12 -9.05 16.77 6.63
N LYS A 13 -8.02 16.13 7.20
CA LYS A 13 -6.71 16.74 7.40
C LYS A 13 -6.04 17.11 6.07
N ILE A 14 -6.11 16.23 5.07
CA ILE A 14 -5.56 16.46 3.74
C ILE A 14 -6.33 17.61 3.05
N ALA A 15 -7.66 17.61 3.12
CA ALA A 15 -8.49 18.67 2.53
C ALA A 15 -8.18 20.04 3.15
N SER A 16 -8.03 20.09 4.48
CA SER A 16 -7.63 21.31 5.21
C SER A 16 -6.26 21.83 4.74
N PHE A 17 -5.32 20.94 4.40
CA PHE A 17 -4.02 21.32 3.85
C PHE A 17 -4.15 21.93 2.44
N GLU A 18 -4.95 21.33 1.54
CA GLU A 18 -5.18 21.86 0.19
C GLU A 18 -5.85 23.24 0.20
N GLU A 19 -6.74 23.50 1.15
CA GLU A 19 -7.42 24.81 1.29
C GLU A 19 -6.51 25.91 1.85
N THR A 20 -5.64 25.57 2.80
CA THR A 20 -4.76 26.53 3.49
C THR A 20 -3.46 26.81 2.75
N THR A 21 -3.04 25.89 1.88
CA THR A 21 -1.79 26.00 1.14
C THR A 21 -2.11 26.22 -0.34
N PRO A 22 -1.68 27.34 -0.95
CA PRO A 22 -1.91 27.57 -2.38
C PRO A 22 -1.10 26.60 -3.23
N GLU A 23 -1.67 26.14 -4.35
CA GLU A 23 -1.03 25.18 -5.28
C GLU A 23 0.34 25.64 -5.80
N SER A 24 0.62 26.95 -5.78
CA SER A 24 1.94 27.48 -6.13
C SER A 24 3.08 26.97 -5.24
N GLN A 25 2.78 26.50 -4.02
CA GLN A 25 3.75 25.89 -3.11
C GLN A 25 3.97 24.39 -3.36
N TYR A 26 3.10 23.74 -4.15
CA TYR A 26 3.19 22.31 -4.51
C TYR A 26 2.71 22.08 -5.95
N PRO A 27 3.39 22.67 -6.96
CA PRO A 27 2.92 22.65 -8.35
C PRO A 27 2.83 21.24 -8.96
N LEU A 28 3.49 20.26 -8.34
CA LEU A 28 3.51 18.86 -8.76
C LEU A 28 2.59 17.96 -7.90
N GLY A 29 1.74 18.54 -7.06
CA GLY A 29 1.00 17.85 -5.99
C GLY A 29 1.80 17.81 -4.69
N TRP A 30 1.17 17.48 -3.56
CA TRP A 30 1.80 17.48 -2.24
C TRP A 30 2.37 16.10 -1.87
N SER A 31 3.40 16.06 -1.03
CA SER A 31 4.03 14.81 -0.57
C SER A 31 3.52 14.36 0.80
N TRP A 32 3.80 13.10 1.13
CA TRP A 32 3.48 12.49 2.42
C TRP A 32 4.03 13.29 3.62
N GLN A 33 5.18 13.97 3.44
CA GLN A 33 5.82 14.80 4.46
C GLN A 33 5.02 16.08 4.76
N GLN A 34 4.40 16.66 3.73
CA GLN A 34 3.64 17.91 3.85
C GLN A 34 2.32 17.69 4.60
N VAL A 35 1.60 16.62 4.30
CA VAL A 35 0.34 16.27 4.99
C VAL A 35 0.55 15.44 6.26
N ARG A 36 1.78 14.96 6.49
CA ARG A 36 2.16 14.07 7.61
C ARG A 36 1.22 12.86 7.70
N VAL A 37 1.10 12.15 6.59
CA VAL A 37 0.36 10.90 6.45
C VAL A 37 1.32 9.87 5.89
N TRP A 38 1.30 8.64 6.40
CA TRP A 38 2.24 7.62 5.96
C TRP A 38 1.97 7.21 4.50
N PRO A 39 3.02 6.88 3.72
CA PRO A 39 2.86 6.46 2.32
C PRO A 39 1.92 5.27 2.12
N SER A 40 1.84 4.34 3.09
CA SER A 40 0.92 3.20 3.03
C SER A 40 -0.54 3.63 3.06
N THR A 41 -0.89 4.59 3.93
CA THR A 41 -2.23 5.17 3.99
C THR A 41 -2.57 5.92 2.70
N LEU A 42 -1.61 6.67 2.15
CA LEU A 42 -1.80 7.38 0.89
C LEU A 42 -1.95 6.43 -0.30
N SER A 43 -1.13 5.39 -0.37
CA SER A 43 -1.20 4.36 -1.42
C SER A 43 -2.55 3.65 -1.41
N ARG A 44 -3.03 3.30 -0.22
CA ARG A 44 -4.39 2.75 -0.05
C ARG A 44 -5.46 3.73 -0.52
N MET A 45 -5.37 5.01 -0.14
CA MET A 45 -6.33 6.04 -0.57
C MET A 45 -6.28 6.34 -2.07
N VAL A 46 -5.13 6.13 -2.73
CA VAL A 46 -5.02 6.18 -4.20
C VAL A 46 -5.75 5.00 -4.82
N ILE A 47 -5.55 3.78 -4.29
CA ILE A 47 -6.25 2.57 -4.75
C ILE A 47 -7.78 2.72 -4.59
N GLU A 48 -8.22 3.31 -3.47
CA GLU A 48 -9.63 3.58 -3.18
C GLU A 48 -10.21 4.75 -4.01
N GLY A 49 -9.37 5.45 -4.79
CA GLY A 49 -9.75 6.56 -5.67
C GLY A 49 -10.01 7.88 -4.95
N TYR A 50 -9.60 8.02 -3.68
CA TYR A 50 -9.71 9.26 -2.92
C TYR A 50 -8.58 10.25 -3.26
N LEU A 51 -7.43 9.72 -3.67
CA LEU A 51 -6.26 10.47 -4.09
C LEU A 51 -5.87 10.10 -5.52
N GLU A 52 -5.27 11.05 -6.23
CA GLU A 52 -4.59 10.82 -7.51
C GLU A 52 -3.11 11.18 -7.41
N ILE A 53 -2.27 10.54 -8.22
CA ILE A 53 -0.85 10.86 -8.35
C ILE A 53 -0.71 11.87 -9.50
N THR A 54 -0.28 13.09 -9.17
CA THR A 54 -0.09 14.16 -10.15
C THR A 54 1.33 14.18 -10.73
N PHE A 55 2.29 13.65 -10.00
CA PHE A 55 3.69 13.55 -10.42
C PHE A 55 4.38 12.43 -9.65
N SER A 56 5.29 11.71 -10.30
CA SER A 56 6.11 10.69 -9.66
C SER A 56 7.54 10.75 -10.17
N SER A 57 8.49 10.74 -9.23
CA SER A 57 9.91 10.54 -9.45
C SER A 57 10.49 9.66 -8.35
N ASN A 58 11.74 9.24 -8.54
CA ASN A 58 12.53 8.50 -7.56
C ASN A 58 12.70 9.18 -6.18
N SER A 59 12.41 10.46 -6.05
CA SER A 59 12.56 11.24 -4.81
C SER A 59 11.29 11.96 -4.36
N TYR A 60 10.25 11.94 -5.19
CA TYR A 60 9.04 12.72 -4.95
C TYR A 60 7.82 12.10 -5.61
N THR A 61 6.81 11.79 -4.80
CA THR A 61 5.46 11.51 -5.30
C THR A 61 4.55 12.63 -4.85
N GLY A 62 3.97 13.31 -5.84
CA GLY A 62 2.96 14.34 -5.63
C GLY A 62 1.57 13.72 -5.71
N TYR A 63 0.77 14.01 -4.70
CA TYR A 63 -0.61 13.57 -4.56
C TYR A 63 -1.55 14.78 -4.63
N ARG A 64 -2.81 14.49 -4.95
CA ARG A 64 -3.92 15.45 -4.88
C ARG A 64 -5.22 14.71 -4.51
N LEU A 65 -6.12 15.39 -3.80
CA LEU A 65 -7.47 14.87 -3.57
C LEU A 65 -8.30 14.87 -4.86
N THR A 66 -8.92 13.73 -5.14
CA THR A 66 -9.92 13.63 -6.20
C THR A 66 -11.24 14.28 -5.75
N GLN A 67 -12.17 14.46 -6.68
CA GLN A 67 -13.54 14.89 -6.33
C GLN A 67 -14.20 13.95 -5.31
N LYS A 68 -13.92 12.63 -5.41
CA LYS A 68 -14.39 11.61 -4.48
C LYS A 68 -13.80 11.81 -3.08
N GLY A 69 -12.49 12.04 -2.98
CA GLY A 69 -11.82 12.32 -1.70
C GLY A 69 -12.33 13.62 -1.06
N LYS A 70 -12.57 14.66 -1.85
CA LYS A 70 -13.14 15.94 -1.38
C LYS A 70 -14.56 15.78 -0.87
N ALA A 71 -15.41 15.03 -1.57
CA ALA A 71 -16.78 14.76 -1.14
C ALA A 71 -16.82 14.05 0.22
N LEU A 72 -15.93 13.08 0.44
CA LEU A 72 -15.84 12.36 1.72
C LEU A 72 -15.23 13.17 2.85
N ALA A 73 -14.28 14.05 2.55
CA ALA A 73 -13.77 15.02 3.52
C ALA A 73 -14.86 16.05 3.93
N GLY A 74 -15.78 16.39 3.01
CA GLY A 74 -16.82 17.41 3.17
C GLY A 74 -18.14 16.97 3.82
N ALA A 75 -18.32 15.67 4.10
CA ALA A 75 -19.46 15.02 4.76
C ALA A 75 -20.68 14.61 3.87
N ALA A 76 -21.33 13.55 4.39
CA ALA A 76 -22.48 12.77 3.90
C ALA A 76 -22.16 11.68 2.85
N GLU A 77 -22.42 10.43 3.26
CA GLU A 77 -22.30 9.21 2.45
C GLU A 77 -22.87 9.40 1.05
N PRO A 78 -22.10 9.03 0.01
CA PRO A 78 -22.71 8.58 -1.23
C PRO A 78 -22.50 7.08 -1.35
N ASP A 79 -23.61 6.39 -1.58
CA ASP A 79 -23.67 5.01 -2.06
C ASP A 79 -22.69 4.81 -3.22
N PHE A 80 -21.77 3.85 -3.08
CA PHE A 80 -21.02 3.33 -4.22
C PHE A 80 -21.00 1.82 -4.18
N GLU A 81 -21.65 1.26 -5.19
CA GLU A 81 -21.49 -0.10 -5.68
C GLU A 81 -20.00 -0.33 -5.96
N GLY A 82 -19.46 -1.39 -5.37
CA GLY A 82 -18.06 -1.75 -5.53
C GLY A 82 -17.79 -2.14 -6.97
N GLU A 83 -16.84 -1.47 -7.62
CA GLU A 83 -16.17 -2.06 -8.77
C GLU A 83 -15.44 -3.31 -8.27
N GLU A 84 -15.95 -4.48 -8.63
CA GLU A 84 -15.20 -5.74 -8.51
C GLU A 84 -13.91 -5.58 -9.32
N ILE A 85 -12.76 -5.62 -8.64
CA ILE A 85 -11.45 -5.66 -9.29
C ILE A 85 -11.46 -6.93 -10.16
N PRO A 86 -11.41 -6.81 -11.51
CA PRO A 86 -11.42 -7.98 -12.37
C PRO A 86 -10.23 -8.88 -12.04
N ASP A 87 -10.40 -10.17 -12.25
CA ASP A 87 -9.33 -11.16 -12.12
C ASP A 87 -8.29 -11.04 -13.26
N GLN A 88 -7.62 -9.88 -13.35
CA GLN A 88 -6.50 -9.66 -14.26
C GLN A 88 -5.20 -10.10 -13.58
N ALA A 89 -4.34 -10.79 -14.32
CA ALA A 89 -3.01 -11.21 -13.86
C ALA A 89 -2.22 -10.04 -13.28
N LEU A 90 -1.32 -10.30 -12.33
CA LEU A 90 -0.41 -9.28 -11.78
C LEU A 90 0.39 -8.66 -12.94
N GLU A 91 0.17 -7.37 -13.20
CA GLU A 91 1.01 -6.61 -14.11
C GLU A 91 2.35 -6.35 -13.40
N LEU A 92 3.40 -7.03 -13.84
CA LEU A 92 4.74 -6.97 -13.25
C LEU A 92 5.68 -6.18 -14.16
N PRO A 93 6.05 -4.94 -13.81
CA PRO A 93 7.08 -4.19 -14.52
C PRO A 93 8.42 -4.94 -14.47
N GLU A 94 9.12 -5.05 -15.59
CA GLU A 94 10.43 -5.73 -15.65
C GLU A 94 11.53 -4.97 -14.90
N ASP A 95 11.33 -3.67 -14.72
CA ASP A 95 12.24 -2.70 -14.10
C ASP A 95 11.90 -2.40 -12.63
N ILE A 96 10.95 -3.12 -12.02
CA ILE A 96 10.49 -2.87 -10.64
C ILE A 96 11.62 -2.80 -9.60
N PHE A 97 12.73 -3.52 -9.82
CA PHE A 97 13.89 -3.52 -8.92
C PHE A 97 15.07 -2.70 -9.43
N GLU A 98 14.90 -1.83 -10.43
CA GLU A 98 15.95 -0.92 -10.90
C GLU A 98 16.58 -0.10 -9.75
N PRO A 99 15.81 0.44 -8.78
CA PRO A 99 16.38 1.21 -7.67
C PRO A 99 17.32 0.44 -6.73
N ILE A 100 17.30 -0.90 -6.77
CA ILE A 100 18.07 -1.75 -5.84
C ILE A 100 19.36 -2.20 -6.53
N GLU A 101 20.53 -1.77 -6.06
CA GLU A 101 21.79 -2.27 -6.62
C GLU A 101 22.12 -3.69 -6.13
N GLY A 102 22.63 -4.55 -7.03
CA GLY A 102 23.04 -5.92 -6.71
C GLY A 102 21.88 -6.92 -6.59
N TYR A 103 22.09 -8.01 -5.82
CA TYR A 103 21.09 -9.04 -5.51
C TYR A 103 20.40 -9.69 -6.72
N LEU A 104 21.15 -9.90 -7.82
CA LEU A 104 20.59 -10.41 -9.08
C LEU A 104 19.85 -11.74 -8.91
N ASP A 105 20.41 -12.63 -8.10
CA ASP A 105 19.83 -13.92 -7.72
C ASP A 105 18.52 -13.77 -6.94
N ILE A 106 18.47 -12.85 -5.98
CA ILE A 106 17.27 -12.59 -5.18
C ILE A 106 16.18 -11.92 -6.02
N LYS A 107 16.53 -10.97 -6.90
CA LYS A 107 15.60 -10.34 -7.85
C LYS A 107 14.99 -11.40 -8.77
N GLU A 108 15.83 -12.27 -9.34
CA GLU A 108 15.38 -13.35 -10.21
C GLU A 108 14.45 -14.33 -9.47
N LEU A 109 14.83 -14.73 -8.25
CA LEU A 109 13.98 -15.59 -7.41
C LEU A 109 12.63 -14.92 -7.12
N THR A 110 12.63 -13.62 -6.82
CA THR A 110 11.40 -12.87 -6.55
C THR A 110 10.48 -12.84 -7.77
N PHE A 111 11.02 -12.59 -8.96
CA PHE A 111 10.24 -12.67 -10.20
C PHE A 111 9.68 -14.06 -10.47
N ARG A 112 10.45 -15.12 -10.21
CA ARG A 112 9.98 -16.50 -10.36
C ARG A 112 8.82 -16.81 -9.42
N VAL A 113 8.88 -16.33 -8.18
CA VAL A 113 7.79 -16.46 -7.20
C VAL A 113 6.53 -15.73 -7.66
N LEU A 114 6.66 -14.48 -8.12
CA LEU A 114 5.51 -13.67 -8.57
C LEU A 114 4.83 -14.22 -9.83
N LYS A 115 5.57 -14.97 -10.65
CA LYS A 115 5.06 -15.62 -11.88
C LYS A 115 4.62 -17.07 -11.65
N ALA A 116 4.66 -17.57 -10.42
CA ALA A 116 4.28 -18.96 -10.14
C ALA A 116 2.77 -19.17 -10.30
N ASP A 117 2.38 -20.28 -10.93
CA ASP A 117 0.96 -20.64 -11.13
C ASP A 117 0.23 -20.99 -9.82
N LYS A 118 0.99 -21.25 -8.75
CA LYS A 118 0.47 -21.55 -7.41
C LYS A 118 0.95 -20.48 -6.44
N PRO A 119 0.19 -20.19 -5.37
CA PRO A 119 0.67 -19.33 -4.29
C PRO A 119 2.00 -19.84 -3.74
N VAL A 120 3.01 -18.97 -3.73
CA VAL A 120 4.33 -19.25 -3.16
C VAL A 120 4.67 -18.13 -2.18
N HIS A 121 5.09 -18.52 -0.97
CA HIS A 121 5.54 -17.57 0.04
C HIS A 121 7.04 -17.36 -0.06
N LEU A 122 7.47 -16.09 -0.03
CA LEU A 122 8.87 -15.68 -0.06
C LEU A 122 9.21 -14.95 1.24
N LEU A 123 10.28 -15.36 1.91
CA LEU A 123 10.81 -14.69 3.09
C LEU A 123 12.18 -14.09 2.78
N PHE A 124 12.30 -12.77 2.92
CA PHE A 124 13.59 -12.10 2.94
C PHE A 124 14.18 -12.16 4.35
N SER A 125 15.34 -12.79 4.51
CA SER A 125 16.08 -12.87 5.77
C SER A 125 17.50 -12.37 5.59
N GLY A 126 18.01 -11.61 6.58
CA GLY A 126 19.34 -11.04 6.53
C GLY A 126 19.56 -9.95 7.58
N VAL A 127 20.78 -9.43 7.66
CA VAL A 127 21.16 -8.37 8.60
C VAL A 127 20.36 -7.07 8.40
N PRO A 128 20.27 -6.19 9.42
CA PRO A 128 19.71 -4.84 9.24
C PRO A 128 20.36 -4.11 8.06
N ALA A 129 19.58 -3.22 7.42
CA ALA A 129 20.02 -2.43 6.25
C ALA A 129 20.41 -3.24 4.99
N SER A 130 19.98 -4.50 4.86
CA SER A 130 20.21 -5.34 3.66
C SER A 130 19.14 -5.16 2.56
N ALA A 131 18.57 -3.97 2.41
CA ALA A 131 17.54 -3.62 1.42
C ALA A 131 16.20 -4.39 1.45
N LYS A 132 15.92 -5.23 2.47
CA LYS A 132 14.67 -6.03 2.55
C LYS A 132 13.39 -5.18 2.45
N THR A 133 13.31 -4.12 3.25
CA THR A 133 12.18 -3.18 3.21
C THR A 133 12.09 -2.49 1.85
N MET A 134 13.22 -2.19 1.19
CA MET A 134 13.22 -1.61 -0.16
C MET A 134 12.63 -2.57 -1.20
N PHE A 135 12.97 -3.87 -1.15
CA PHE A 135 12.31 -4.89 -1.98
C PHE A 135 10.79 -4.89 -1.77
N LEU A 136 10.32 -4.84 -0.53
CA LEU A 136 8.88 -4.78 -0.23
C LEU A 136 8.24 -3.47 -0.70
N MET A 137 8.94 -2.34 -0.61
CA MET A 137 8.47 -1.05 -1.10
C MET A 137 8.31 -1.03 -2.62
N GLU A 138 9.27 -1.56 -3.37
CA GLU A 138 9.13 -1.68 -4.83
C GLU A 138 7.96 -2.59 -5.20
N LEU A 139 7.82 -3.75 -4.53
CA LEU A 139 6.69 -4.66 -4.74
C LEU A 139 5.33 -4.05 -4.40
N SER A 140 5.27 -3.09 -3.47
CA SER A 140 4.02 -2.43 -3.06
C SER A 140 3.41 -1.57 -4.16
N GLN A 141 4.19 -1.23 -5.20
CA GLN A 141 3.72 -0.48 -6.36
C GLN A 141 2.89 -1.35 -7.32
N ILE A 142 2.93 -2.69 -7.18
CA ILE A 142 2.14 -3.59 -8.00
C ILE A 142 0.66 -3.45 -7.66
N LYS A 143 -0.19 -3.34 -8.69
CA LYS A 143 -1.64 -3.27 -8.52
C LYS A 143 -2.17 -4.49 -7.77
N GLY A 144 -2.90 -4.24 -6.68
CA GLY A 144 -3.47 -5.30 -5.83
C GLY A 144 -2.50 -5.86 -4.78
N ALA A 145 -1.30 -5.26 -4.63
CA ALA A 145 -0.44 -5.50 -3.50
C ALA A 145 -0.96 -4.79 -2.25
N VAL A 146 -0.87 -5.44 -1.10
CA VAL A 146 -1.22 -4.88 0.21
C VAL A 146 -0.02 -5.01 1.14
N TYR A 147 0.37 -3.89 1.74
CA TYR A 147 1.51 -3.80 2.64
C TYR A 147 1.04 -3.70 4.09
N ILE A 148 1.57 -4.58 4.96
CA ILE A 148 1.36 -4.55 6.40
C ILE A 148 2.70 -4.43 7.14
N LEU A 149 2.72 -3.64 8.21
CA LEU A 149 3.87 -3.49 9.09
C LEU A 149 3.65 -4.30 10.37
N GLY A 150 4.53 -5.25 10.64
CA GLY A 150 4.35 -6.23 11.70
C GLY A 150 4.19 -5.63 13.10
N SER A 151 4.96 -4.57 13.41
CA SER A 151 4.89 -3.87 14.70
C SER A 151 3.55 -3.19 14.98
N GLN A 152 2.71 -2.97 13.97
CA GLN A 152 1.37 -2.38 14.11
C GLN A 152 0.25 -3.36 13.72
N SER A 153 0.59 -4.61 13.40
CA SER A 153 -0.36 -5.60 12.91
C SER A 153 -0.94 -6.42 14.05
N THR A 154 -2.27 -6.42 14.17
CA THR A 154 -3.02 -7.28 15.11
C THR A 154 -3.75 -8.37 14.35
N LYS A 155 -4.14 -9.45 15.04
CA LYS A 155 -4.93 -10.55 14.47
C LYS A 155 -6.16 -10.03 13.73
N ALA A 156 -6.90 -9.13 14.37
CA ALA A 156 -8.12 -8.55 13.82
C ALA A 156 -7.83 -7.70 12.58
N GLY A 157 -6.81 -6.83 12.64
CA GLY A 157 -6.44 -5.97 11.51
C GLY A 157 -5.93 -6.77 10.30
N ILE A 158 -5.13 -7.83 10.53
CA ILE A 158 -4.69 -8.73 9.46
C ILE A 158 -5.89 -9.45 8.84
N ALA A 159 -6.76 -10.04 9.66
CA ALA A 159 -7.93 -10.77 9.18
C ALA A 159 -8.90 -9.87 8.39
N GLU A 160 -9.16 -8.67 8.88
CA GLU A 160 -9.99 -7.66 8.21
C GLU A 160 -9.38 -7.28 6.86
N THR A 161 -8.07 -6.97 6.82
CA THR A 161 -7.35 -6.62 5.59
C THR A 161 -7.45 -7.73 4.54
N LEU A 162 -7.28 -8.99 4.94
CA LEU A 162 -7.38 -10.15 4.06
C LEU A 162 -8.81 -10.34 3.52
N PHE A 163 -9.81 -10.14 4.37
CA PHE A 163 -11.22 -10.33 4.01
C PHE A 163 -11.74 -9.22 3.11
N GLU A 164 -11.39 -7.97 3.41
CA GLU A 164 -11.87 -6.78 2.69
C GLU A 164 -11.13 -6.58 1.37
N LEU A 165 -9.80 -6.58 1.41
CA LEU A 165 -8.99 -6.20 0.25
C LEU A 165 -8.65 -7.38 -0.65
N LYS A 166 -8.76 -8.61 -0.13
CA LYS A 166 -8.45 -9.86 -0.86
C LYS A 166 -7.19 -9.73 -1.73
N PRO A 167 -6.03 -9.41 -1.11
CA PRO A 167 -4.84 -9.03 -1.85
C PRO A 167 -4.35 -10.17 -2.75
N LYS A 168 -3.90 -9.81 -3.96
CA LYS A 168 -3.17 -10.76 -4.82
C LYS A 168 -1.73 -10.96 -4.35
N LEU A 169 -1.17 -9.93 -3.71
CA LEU A 169 0.16 -9.95 -3.12
C LEU A 169 0.11 -9.33 -1.72
N LEU A 170 0.35 -10.13 -0.68
CA LEU A 170 0.47 -9.64 0.69
C LEU A 170 1.95 -9.45 1.04
N LEU A 171 2.33 -8.23 1.38
CA LEU A 171 3.67 -7.82 1.78
C LEU A 171 3.69 -7.57 3.28
N VAL A 172 4.57 -8.25 4.00
CA VAL A 172 4.67 -8.17 5.46
C VAL A 172 6.08 -7.72 5.82
N ASP A 173 6.22 -6.48 6.27
CA ASP A 173 7.49 -5.98 6.80
C ASP A 173 7.56 -6.18 8.31
N GLU A 174 8.76 -6.31 8.85
CA GLU A 174 9.00 -6.61 10.28
C GLU A 174 8.14 -7.78 10.79
N ILE A 175 8.03 -8.87 10.02
CA ILE A 175 7.19 -10.03 10.39
C ILE A 175 7.56 -10.62 11.75
N ASP A 176 8.82 -10.50 12.17
CA ASP A 176 9.34 -10.90 13.48
C ASP A 176 8.80 -10.04 14.63
N ARG A 177 8.22 -8.88 14.35
CA ARG A 177 7.56 -8.00 15.31
C ARG A 177 6.08 -8.29 15.52
N ILE A 178 5.49 -9.17 14.72
CA ILE A 178 4.10 -9.59 14.90
C ILE A 178 3.99 -10.43 16.17
N GLY A 179 2.99 -10.14 17.01
CA GLY A 179 2.71 -10.94 18.19
C GLY A 179 2.43 -12.40 17.85
N ALA A 180 2.94 -13.33 18.64
CA ALA A 180 2.78 -14.78 18.39
C ALA A 180 1.31 -15.24 18.26
N LYS A 181 0.37 -14.51 18.87
CA LYS A 181 -1.08 -14.77 18.75
C LYS A 181 -1.69 -14.19 17.47
N ASP A 182 -1.09 -13.12 16.95
CA ASP A 182 -1.56 -12.36 15.80
C ASP A 182 -1.12 -13.00 14.48
N ILE A 183 0.06 -13.62 14.47
CA ILE A 183 0.61 -14.30 13.29
C ILE A 183 -0.19 -15.55 12.88
N ALA A 184 -1.01 -16.10 13.78
CA ALA A 184 -1.79 -17.32 13.54
C ALA A 184 -2.71 -17.23 12.31
N VAL A 185 -3.20 -16.02 11.97
CA VAL A 185 -4.03 -15.81 10.76
C VAL A 185 -3.19 -16.03 9.50
N LEU A 186 -1.95 -15.54 9.47
CA LEU A 186 -1.06 -15.76 8.34
C LEU A 186 -0.64 -17.23 8.22
N LEU A 187 -0.47 -17.93 9.35
CA LEU A 187 -0.16 -19.37 9.34
C LEU A 187 -1.29 -20.18 8.68
N SER A 188 -2.56 -19.87 8.97
CA SER A 188 -3.68 -20.57 8.33
C SER A 188 -3.73 -20.37 6.81
N LEU A 189 -3.25 -19.23 6.30
CA LEU A 189 -3.13 -19.00 4.86
C LEU A 189 -2.01 -19.82 4.25
N ALA A 190 -0.89 -19.99 4.96
CA ALA A 190 0.27 -20.73 4.47
C ALA A 190 0.05 -22.26 4.45
N GLU A 191 -0.94 -22.75 5.19
CA GLU A 191 -1.33 -24.17 5.21
C GLU A 191 -2.21 -24.59 4.02
N THR A 192 -2.81 -23.63 3.30
CA THR A 192 -3.82 -23.88 2.25
C THR A 192 -3.22 -23.80 0.85
#